data_AF-A0A814J3T6-F1
#
_entry.id   AF-A0A814J3T6-F1
#
_cell.length_a   1.000
_cell.length_b   1.000
_cell.length_c   1.000
_cell.angle_alpha   90.00
_cell.angle_beta   90.00
_cell.angle_gamma   90.00
#
_symmetry.space_group_name_H-M   'P 1'
#
loop_
_entity.id
_entity.type
_entity.pdbx_description
1 polymer ?
#
loop_
_entity_poly.entity_id
_entity_poly.type
_entity_poly.pdbx_seq_one_letter_code
_entity_poly.pdbx_strand_id
1 'polypeptide(L)'
;MIKTKRIKSINCKLPSNTNNEVYVNILTWHDKNHKYGSEYNVFSPYYLKTDGNEENLNNGGVIFENFWQGSKIFPKIYDIEVWAHPSLRGNLKHLWWSYKCSNGQSSELHFVDNEIKSEYYKWREKVFSSDKPIRYPNGVKRKSNVAFSLTIDKNGNEKRLSYIEARKEIYFKEYCRLVKDLPQFQKLIDFYKDGKTIVLCEIDVPDNEIITMEKLKSLIEDPKIRFGHGLCLAWILFEKLQN
;
A
#
# COMPACT_ATOMS: atom_id res chain seq x y z
N MET A 1 0.44 -24.32 5.94
CA MET A 1 1.77 -23.61 5.89
C MET A 1 1.61 -22.30 5.12
N ILE A 2 2.43 -21.27 5.39
CA ILE A 2 2.45 -20.02 4.60
C ILE A 2 3.80 -19.87 3.91
N LYS A 3 3.78 -19.66 2.59
CA LYS A 3 4.95 -19.40 1.74
C LYS A 3 4.78 -18.08 1.00
N THR A 4 5.89 -17.49 0.57
CA THR A 4 5.90 -16.39 -0.39
C THR A 4 6.51 -16.82 -1.71
N LYS A 5 6.06 -16.20 -2.80
CA LYS A 5 6.63 -16.37 -4.13
C LYS A 5 6.74 -15.01 -4.80
N ARG A 6 7.94 -14.66 -5.26
CA ARG A 6 8.13 -13.39 -5.96
C ARG A 6 7.59 -13.50 -7.37
N ILE A 7 6.71 -12.59 -7.76
CA ILE A 7 6.25 -12.46 -9.14
C ILE A 7 7.04 -11.37 -9.86
N LYS A 8 7.30 -11.57 -11.16
CA LYS A 8 8.04 -10.59 -11.98
C LYS A 8 7.22 -9.36 -12.32
N SER A 9 5.90 -9.51 -12.38
CA SER A 9 4.97 -8.43 -12.71
C SER A 9 3.56 -8.76 -12.23
N ILE A 10 2.70 -7.74 -12.18
CA ILE A 10 1.28 -7.88 -11.83
C ILE A 10 0.49 -8.77 -12.78
N ASN A 11 0.96 -8.92 -14.03
CA ASN A 11 0.33 -9.76 -15.06
C ASN A 11 0.93 -11.17 -15.10
N CYS A 12 1.73 -11.56 -14.10
CA CYS A 12 2.28 -12.90 -14.02
C CYS A 12 1.14 -13.91 -13.84
N LYS A 13 1.04 -14.87 -14.76
CA LYS A 13 0.12 -16.00 -14.64
C LYS A 13 0.61 -16.89 -13.50
N LEU A 14 -0.20 -17.02 -12.45
CA LEU A 14 0.11 -17.92 -11.35
C LEU A 14 -0.15 -19.38 -11.76
N PRO A 15 0.53 -20.33 -11.08
CA PRO A 15 0.12 -21.73 -11.14
C PRO A 15 -1.34 -21.89 -10.73
N SER A 16 -2.01 -22.90 -11.29
CA SER A 16 -3.33 -23.29 -10.81
C SER A 16 -3.24 -23.79 -9.37
N ASN A 17 -4.29 -23.53 -8.59
CA ASN A 17 -4.42 -24.14 -7.27
C ASN A 17 -4.40 -25.66 -7.40
N THR A 18 -3.76 -26.31 -6.43
CA THR A 18 -3.70 -27.77 -6.32
C THR A 18 -4.45 -28.19 -5.06
N ASN A 19 -4.58 -29.51 -4.83
CA ASN A 19 -5.16 -30.01 -3.59
C ASN A 19 -4.38 -29.54 -2.34
N ASN A 20 -3.08 -29.26 -2.48
CA ASN A 20 -2.19 -28.95 -1.37
C ASN A 20 -1.73 -27.48 -1.32
N GLU A 21 -1.80 -26.74 -2.43
CA GLU A 21 -1.31 -25.35 -2.52
C GLU A 21 -2.35 -24.41 -3.13
N VAL A 22 -2.55 -23.27 -2.47
CA VAL A 22 -3.40 -22.17 -2.94
C VAL A 22 -2.50 -20.96 -3.25
N TYR A 23 -2.51 -20.54 -4.51
CA TYR A 23 -1.71 -19.41 -4.99
C TYR A 23 -2.54 -18.12 -4.95
N VAL A 24 -2.07 -17.13 -4.19
CA VAL A 24 -2.80 -15.90 -3.90
C VAL A 24 -2.07 -14.71 -4.53
N ASN A 25 -2.57 -14.20 -5.66
CA ASN A 25 -2.07 -12.93 -6.23
C ASN A 25 -2.72 -11.77 -5.48
N ILE A 26 -1.91 -11.03 -4.74
CA ILE A 26 -2.35 -9.91 -3.89
C ILE A 26 -2.01 -8.53 -4.47
N LEU A 27 -1.26 -8.49 -5.57
CA LEU A 27 -0.86 -7.23 -6.23
C LEU A 27 -1.67 -6.95 -7.50
N THR A 28 -2.50 -7.88 -7.97
CA THR A 28 -3.22 -7.68 -9.23
C THR A 28 -4.19 -6.50 -9.15
N TRP A 29 -4.22 -5.74 -10.24
CA TRP A 29 -5.08 -4.57 -10.48
C TRP A 29 -6.34 -4.94 -11.24
N HIS A 30 -6.56 -6.25 -11.41
CA HIS A 30 -7.64 -6.73 -12.25
C HIS A 30 -8.58 -7.57 -11.40
N ASP A 31 -9.88 -7.34 -11.58
CA ASP A 31 -10.89 -8.17 -10.93
C ASP A 31 -10.86 -9.61 -11.46
N LYS A 32 -11.56 -10.52 -10.76
CA LYS A 32 -11.63 -11.94 -11.08
C LYS A 32 -12.08 -12.28 -12.51
N ASN A 33 -12.74 -11.36 -13.22
CA ASN A 33 -13.24 -11.58 -14.58
C ASN A 33 -12.17 -11.27 -15.64
N HIS A 34 -11.08 -10.60 -15.25
CA HIS A 34 -9.95 -10.37 -16.14
C HIS A 34 -9.06 -11.62 -16.23
N LYS A 35 -8.37 -11.81 -17.37
CA LYS A 35 -7.45 -12.94 -17.60
C LYS A 35 -6.27 -13.02 -16.62
N TYR A 36 -5.95 -11.92 -15.94
CA TYR A 36 -4.94 -11.82 -14.87
C TYR A 36 -5.57 -11.45 -13.52
N GLY A 37 -6.88 -11.61 -13.45
CA GLY A 37 -7.72 -11.34 -12.30
C GLY A 37 -7.44 -12.26 -11.13
N SER A 38 -7.78 -11.79 -9.94
CA SER A 38 -7.76 -12.61 -8.72
C SER A 38 -8.97 -12.21 -7.88
N GLU A 39 -9.64 -13.18 -7.27
CA GLU A 39 -10.63 -12.88 -6.23
C GLU A 39 -9.99 -12.21 -5.00
N TYR A 40 -8.67 -12.30 -4.89
CA TYR A 40 -7.85 -11.70 -3.84
C TYR A 40 -7.32 -10.31 -4.19
N ASN A 41 -7.75 -9.72 -5.31
CA ASN A 41 -7.41 -8.33 -5.67
C ASN A 41 -7.87 -7.33 -4.59
N VAL A 42 -8.88 -7.67 -3.80
CA VAL A 42 -9.36 -6.88 -2.66
C VAL A 42 -8.31 -6.65 -1.58
N PHE A 43 -7.26 -7.48 -1.50
CA PHE A 43 -6.13 -7.26 -0.61
C PHE A 43 -5.13 -6.24 -1.16
N SER A 44 -5.25 -5.85 -2.43
CA SER A 44 -4.35 -4.86 -2.98
C SER A 44 -4.61 -3.49 -2.35
N PRO A 45 -3.56 -2.73 -1.97
CA PRO A 45 -3.70 -1.36 -1.47
C PRO A 45 -4.33 -0.39 -2.48
N TYR A 46 -4.47 -0.82 -3.74
CA TYR A 46 -5.11 -0.06 -4.80
C TYR A 46 -6.64 -0.18 -4.81
N TYR A 47 -7.18 -1.19 -4.12
CA TYR A 47 -8.63 -1.43 -3.97
C TYR A 47 -9.12 -1.22 -2.54
N LEU A 48 -8.27 -1.55 -1.57
CA LEU A 48 -8.56 -1.34 -0.17
C LEU A 48 -8.81 0.15 0.09
N LYS A 49 -9.80 0.44 0.93
CA LYS A 49 -10.13 1.81 1.35
C LYS A 49 -10.11 1.92 2.85
N THR A 50 -9.74 3.09 3.34
CA THR A 50 -9.91 3.47 4.74
C THR A 50 -11.38 3.46 5.12
N ASP A 51 -11.67 3.25 6.40
CA ASP A 51 -13.03 3.27 6.96
C ASP A 51 -13.30 4.49 7.85
N GLY A 52 -12.28 5.33 8.07
CA GLY A 52 -12.36 6.53 8.91
C GLY A 52 -12.03 6.27 10.37
N ASN A 53 -11.83 5.01 10.77
CA ASN A 53 -11.45 4.62 12.13
C ASN A 53 -9.92 4.61 12.33
N GLU A 54 -9.14 4.94 11.31
CA GLU A 54 -7.69 5.08 11.43
C GLU A 54 -7.33 6.21 12.41
N GLU A 55 -6.25 6.02 13.15
CA GLU A 55 -5.71 7.07 14.02
C GLU A 55 -5.28 8.30 13.22
N ASN A 56 -4.67 8.07 12.05
CA ASN A 56 -4.30 9.16 11.14
C ASN A 56 -5.57 9.72 10.46
N LEU A 57 -5.87 10.97 10.78
CA LEU A 57 -7.08 11.68 10.44
C LEU A 57 -7.41 11.59 8.94
N ASN A 58 -8.55 11.00 8.64
CA ASN A 58 -9.21 10.93 7.36
C ASN A 58 -10.71 10.65 7.58
N ASN A 59 -11.54 10.87 6.57
CA ASN A 59 -13.00 10.72 6.64
C ASN A 59 -13.51 9.35 6.16
N GLY A 60 -12.62 8.37 5.99
CA GLY A 60 -12.93 7.09 5.34
C GLY A 60 -13.02 7.22 3.81
N GLY A 61 -13.10 6.06 3.14
CA GLY A 61 -13.24 5.97 1.69
C GLY A 61 -11.98 6.31 0.88
N VAL A 62 -10.87 6.66 1.53
CA VAL A 62 -9.59 6.97 0.87
C VAL A 62 -8.97 5.66 0.41
N ILE A 63 -8.54 5.58 -0.85
CA ILE A 63 -7.79 4.42 -1.34
C ILE A 63 -6.53 4.25 -0.49
N PHE A 64 -6.26 3.05 0.01
CA PHE A 64 -5.20 2.79 0.98
C PHE A 64 -3.82 3.22 0.49
N GLU A 65 -3.51 3.02 -0.80
CA GLU A 65 -2.29 3.57 -1.41
C GLU A 65 -2.24 5.11 -1.30
N ASN A 66 -3.34 5.81 -1.53
CA ASN A 66 -3.39 7.27 -1.41
C ASN A 66 -3.23 7.72 0.03
N PHE A 67 -3.84 7.00 0.97
CA PHE A 67 -3.67 7.23 2.40
C PHE A 67 -2.19 7.13 2.81
N TRP A 68 -1.51 6.06 2.39
CA TRP A 68 -0.08 5.85 2.64
C TRP A 68 0.82 6.89 1.94
N GLN A 69 0.48 7.31 0.72
CA GLN A 69 1.32 8.25 -0.03
C GLN A 69 1.11 9.69 0.46
N GLY A 70 -0.12 10.07 0.80
CA GLY A 70 -0.44 11.38 1.36
C GLY A 70 0.07 11.56 2.79
N SER A 71 0.39 10.49 3.53
CA SER A 71 1.07 10.60 4.82
C SER A 71 2.55 10.98 4.69
N LYS A 72 3.15 11.01 3.49
CA LYS A 72 4.58 11.31 3.32
C LYS A 72 4.80 12.81 3.14
N ILE A 73 5.82 13.32 3.81
CA ILE A 73 6.32 14.68 3.66
C ILE A 73 7.50 14.64 2.71
N PHE A 74 7.37 15.27 1.56
CA PHE A 74 8.49 15.60 0.68
C PHE A 74 8.90 17.05 0.99
N PRO A 75 10.18 17.43 1.11
CA PRO A 75 10.54 18.84 1.30
C PRO A 75 10.01 19.76 0.20
N LYS A 76 9.93 19.23 -1.03
CA LYS A 76 9.51 19.95 -2.23
C LYS A 76 8.64 19.08 -3.13
N ILE A 77 7.50 19.62 -3.54
CA ILE A 77 6.60 19.04 -4.55
C ILE A 77 6.72 19.83 -5.85
N TYR A 78 6.46 19.15 -6.96
CA TYR A 78 6.45 19.71 -8.30
C TYR A 78 5.10 19.46 -8.95
N ASP A 79 4.79 20.27 -9.95
CA ASP A 79 3.75 19.96 -10.90
C ASP A 79 3.92 18.55 -11.46
N ILE A 80 2.82 17.82 -11.55
CA ILE A 80 2.86 16.43 -12.01
C ILE A 80 1.54 15.99 -12.61
N GLU A 81 1.65 15.10 -13.58
CA GLU A 81 0.56 14.30 -14.12
C GLU A 81 0.89 12.82 -13.92
N VAL A 82 -0.06 12.10 -13.35
CA VAL A 82 -0.01 10.66 -13.13
C VAL A 82 -0.98 10.01 -14.11
N TRP A 83 -0.43 9.09 -14.91
CA TRP A 83 -1.12 8.43 -16.00
C TRP A 83 -1.27 6.95 -15.69
N ALA A 84 -2.32 6.32 -16.20
CA ALA A 84 -2.55 4.88 -16.06
C ALA A 84 -1.36 4.02 -16.49
N HIS A 85 -0.67 4.43 -17.55
CA HIS A 85 0.55 3.82 -18.06
C HIS A 85 1.43 4.88 -18.75
N PRO A 86 2.77 4.80 -18.69
CA PRO A 86 3.64 5.77 -19.34
C PRO A 86 3.42 5.94 -20.85
N SER A 87 3.02 4.88 -21.55
CA SER A 87 2.74 4.93 -23.00
C SER A 87 1.43 5.65 -23.35
N LEU A 88 0.60 6.01 -22.36
CA LEU A 88 -0.70 6.67 -22.56
C LEU A 88 -0.65 8.18 -22.26
N ARG A 89 0.55 8.73 -22.05
CA ARG A 89 0.75 10.16 -21.79
C ARG A 89 0.21 11.00 -22.94
N GLY A 90 -0.46 12.10 -22.59
CA GLY A 90 -1.08 13.02 -23.53
C GLY A 90 -2.53 12.67 -23.90
N ASN A 91 -3.00 11.47 -23.57
CA ASN A 91 -4.41 11.10 -23.77
C ASN A 91 -5.20 11.29 -22.47
N LEU A 92 -5.94 12.41 -22.36
CA LEU A 92 -6.66 12.82 -21.14
C LEU A 92 -7.61 11.74 -20.57
N LYS A 93 -8.11 10.80 -21.38
CA LYS A 93 -8.90 9.65 -20.90
C LYS A 93 -8.13 8.76 -19.91
N HIS A 94 -6.81 8.76 -19.99
CA HIS A 94 -5.90 7.95 -19.18
C HIS A 94 -5.12 8.78 -18.15
N LEU A 95 -5.41 10.07 -18.03
CA LEU A 95 -4.91 10.90 -16.94
C LEU A 95 -5.65 10.47 -15.66
N TRP A 96 -4.93 9.91 -14.70
CA TRP A 96 -5.51 9.48 -13.43
C TRP A 96 -5.56 10.59 -12.40
N TRP A 97 -4.53 11.43 -12.40
CA TRP A 97 -4.42 12.51 -11.43
C TRP A 97 -3.44 13.55 -11.93
N SER A 98 -3.69 14.80 -11.60
CA SER A 98 -2.75 15.88 -11.83
C SER A 98 -2.71 16.79 -10.61
N TYR A 99 -1.54 17.37 -10.38
CA TYR A 99 -1.34 18.36 -9.35
C TYR A 99 -0.59 19.54 -9.92
N LYS A 100 -1.12 20.73 -9.60
CA LYS A 100 -0.53 22.02 -9.89
C LYS A 100 -0.24 22.70 -8.57
N CYS A 101 0.99 23.18 -8.39
CA CYS A 101 1.39 23.81 -7.14
C CYS A 101 0.52 25.04 -6.87
N SER A 102 0.11 25.19 -5.62
CA SER A 102 -0.90 26.17 -5.21
C SER A 102 -0.39 27.62 -5.21
N ASN A 103 0.94 27.80 -5.24
CA ASN A 103 1.61 29.08 -5.28
C ASN A 103 1.78 29.65 -6.71
N GLY A 104 1.24 29.00 -7.74
CA GLY A 104 1.39 29.41 -9.14
C GLY A 104 2.78 29.17 -9.74
N GLN A 105 3.70 28.54 -9.01
CA GLN A 105 5.02 28.14 -9.50
C GLN A 105 5.00 26.67 -9.97
N SER A 106 6.09 26.21 -10.59
CA SER A 106 6.23 24.79 -10.98
C SER A 106 6.62 23.87 -9.82
N SER A 107 6.81 24.44 -8.63
CA SER A 107 7.14 23.71 -7.41
C SER A 107 6.76 24.50 -6.16
N GLU A 108 6.50 23.80 -5.07
CA GLU A 108 6.21 24.37 -3.75
C GLU A 108 6.96 23.63 -2.64
N LEU A 109 7.26 24.35 -1.56
CA LEU A 109 7.90 23.78 -0.37
C LEU A 109 6.82 23.27 0.58
N HIS A 110 7.00 22.05 1.05
CA HIS A 110 6.12 21.41 2.04
C HIS A 110 6.80 21.34 3.41
N PHE A 111 8.13 21.36 3.43
CA PHE A 111 8.92 21.30 4.65
C PHE A 111 10.23 22.08 4.49
N VAL A 112 10.43 23.09 5.33
CA VAL A 112 11.62 23.95 5.38
C VAL A 112 11.78 24.48 6.81
N ASP A 113 13.02 24.63 7.28
CA ASP A 113 13.35 25.14 8.63
C ASP A 113 12.61 24.41 9.76
N ASN A 114 12.47 23.09 9.62
CA ASN A 114 11.77 22.23 10.56
C ASN A 114 10.26 22.50 10.69
N GLU A 115 9.66 23.26 9.77
CA GLU A 115 8.24 23.59 9.74
C GLU A 115 7.53 22.95 8.54
N ILE A 116 6.34 22.39 8.78
CA ILE A 116 5.44 21.89 7.74
C ILE A 116 4.62 23.06 7.21
N LYS A 117 4.55 23.22 5.90
CA LYS A 117 3.87 24.33 5.25
C LYS A 117 2.44 23.96 4.83
N SER A 118 1.57 24.96 4.72
CA SER A 118 0.13 24.78 4.44
C SER A 118 -0.14 24.01 3.13
N GLU A 119 0.79 24.14 2.18
CA GLU A 119 0.84 23.51 0.87
C GLU A 119 0.83 21.98 0.97
N TYR A 120 1.46 21.43 2.01
CA TYR A 120 1.41 19.99 2.28
C TYR A 120 -0.02 19.51 2.52
N TYR A 121 -0.80 20.19 3.35
CA TYR A 121 -2.15 19.75 3.69
C TYR A 121 -3.08 19.84 2.47
N LYS A 122 -2.93 20.88 1.65
CA LYS A 122 -3.67 21.02 0.37
C LYS A 122 -3.31 19.88 -0.59
N TRP A 123 -2.02 19.57 -0.74
CA TRP A 123 -1.58 18.45 -1.56
C TRP A 123 -2.06 17.10 -1.03
N ARG A 124 -1.98 16.87 0.28
CA ARG A 124 -2.44 15.65 0.96
C ARG A 124 -3.92 15.43 0.69
N GLU A 125 -4.74 16.48 0.85
CA GLU A 125 -6.17 16.43 0.55
C GLU A 125 -6.43 16.03 -0.91
N LYS A 126 -5.68 16.59 -1.87
CA LYS A 126 -5.78 16.22 -3.29
C LYS A 126 -5.37 14.78 -3.58
N VAL A 127 -4.39 14.23 -2.85
CA VAL A 127 -4.02 12.81 -2.96
C VAL A 127 -5.14 11.94 -2.37
N PHE A 128 -5.67 12.32 -1.20
CA PHE A 128 -6.72 11.57 -0.50
C PHE A 128 -8.04 11.55 -1.28
N SER A 129 -8.38 12.65 -1.95
CA SER A 129 -9.60 12.77 -2.74
C SER A 129 -9.54 12.07 -4.10
N SER A 130 -8.38 11.51 -4.49
CA SER A 130 -8.24 10.81 -5.77
C SER A 130 -9.02 9.51 -5.77
N ASP A 131 -9.86 9.30 -6.80
CA ASP A 131 -10.61 8.07 -7.04
C ASP A 131 -9.76 6.97 -7.70
N LYS A 132 -8.51 7.30 -8.06
CA LYS A 132 -7.48 6.37 -8.55
C LYS A 132 -6.34 6.22 -7.55
N PRO A 133 -5.67 5.06 -7.50
CA PRO A 133 -4.48 4.84 -6.68
C PRO A 133 -3.24 5.57 -7.24
N ILE A 134 -2.64 6.45 -6.43
CA ILE A 134 -1.54 7.34 -6.81
C ILE A 134 -0.26 6.91 -6.06
N ARG A 135 0.48 5.96 -6.65
CA ARG A 135 1.70 5.39 -6.01
C ARG A 135 2.88 6.36 -5.90
N TYR A 136 2.97 7.34 -6.79
CA TYR A 136 4.09 8.28 -6.84
C TYR A 136 3.60 9.71 -7.07
N PRO A 137 2.93 10.33 -6.07
CA PRO A 137 2.32 11.66 -6.22
C PRO A 137 3.35 12.80 -6.35
N ASN A 138 4.63 12.54 -6.10
CA ASN A 138 5.73 13.47 -6.46
C ASN A 138 6.62 12.92 -7.60
N GLY A 139 6.20 11.84 -8.27
CA GLY A 139 6.93 11.23 -9.38
C GLY A 139 7.98 10.20 -8.98
N VAL A 140 8.17 9.18 -9.82
CA VAL A 140 9.01 8.00 -9.54
C VAL A 140 10.45 8.37 -9.20
N LYS A 141 11.02 9.37 -9.88
CA LYS A 141 12.42 9.80 -9.68
C LYS A 141 12.67 10.46 -8.32
N ARG A 142 11.61 10.92 -7.64
CA ARG A 142 11.68 11.64 -6.36
C ARG A 142 11.09 10.84 -5.20
N LYS A 143 10.75 9.57 -5.41
CA LYS A 143 10.16 8.70 -4.37
C LYS A 143 11.03 8.55 -3.13
N SER A 144 12.35 8.73 -3.26
CA SER A 144 13.33 8.67 -2.17
C SER A 144 13.52 10.01 -1.46
N ASN A 145 12.95 11.10 -1.96
CA ASN A 145 13.10 12.44 -1.38
C ASN A 145 12.10 12.69 -0.25
N VAL A 146 11.60 11.63 0.38
CA VAL A 146 10.71 11.72 1.54
C VAL A 146 11.55 12.09 2.75
N ALA A 147 11.17 13.14 3.47
CA ALA A 147 11.82 13.53 4.72
C ALA A 147 11.37 12.62 5.88
N PHE A 148 10.06 12.45 6.03
CA PHE A 148 9.43 11.61 7.04
C PHE A 148 7.97 11.34 6.64
N SER A 149 7.24 10.54 7.43
CA SER A 149 5.78 10.47 7.34
C SER A 149 5.14 11.22 8.51
N LEU A 150 4.00 11.84 8.26
CA LEU A 150 3.21 12.57 9.23
C LEU A 150 1.94 11.77 9.56
N THR A 151 1.68 11.57 10.84
CA THR A 151 0.34 11.25 11.33
C THR A 151 -0.25 12.48 12.00
N ILE A 152 -1.55 12.67 11.79
CA ILE A 152 -2.34 13.71 12.46
C ILE A 152 -3.44 12.96 13.19
N ASP A 153 -3.49 13.03 14.52
CA ASP A 153 -4.55 12.35 15.26
C ASP A 153 -5.90 13.08 15.13
N LYS A 154 -6.97 12.52 15.71
CA LYS A 154 -8.32 13.13 15.67
C LYS A 154 -8.40 14.47 16.42
N ASN A 155 -7.44 14.78 17.28
CA ASN A 155 -7.34 16.06 18.00
C ASN A 155 -6.46 17.08 17.26
N GLY A 156 -5.89 16.71 16.10
CA GLY A 156 -4.99 17.54 15.32
C GLY A 156 -3.53 17.49 15.76
N ASN A 157 -3.15 16.59 16.68
CA ASN A 157 -1.76 16.45 17.10
C ASN A 157 -0.93 15.77 16.01
N GLU A 158 0.24 16.34 15.74
CA GLU A 158 1.14 15.86 14.71
C GLU A 158 2.26 14.99 15.30
N LYS A 159 2.52 13.86 14.65
CA LYS A 159 3.67 13.01 14.95
C LYS A 159 4.46 12.71 13.68
N ARG A 160 5.77 12.95 13.75
CA ARG A 160 6.72 12.67 12.67
C ARG A 160 7.29 11.27 12.86
N LEU A 161 7.26 10.49 11.80
CA LEU A 161 7.66 9.09 11.80
C LEU A 161 8.79 8.88 10.80
N SER A 162 9.85 8.22 11.24
CA SER A 162 10.84 7.61 10.36
C SER A 162 10.19 6.56 9.45
N TYR A 163 10.95 6.06 8.48
CA TYR A 163 10.43 5.05 7.56
C TYR A 163 9.94 3.78 8.27
N ILE A 164 10.67 3.28 9.27
CA ILE A 164 10.30 2.07 10.01
C ILE A 164 9.10 2.32 10.92
N GLU A 165 9.05 3.46 11.59
CA GLU A 165 7.89 3.84 12.41
C GLU A 165 6.64 3.99 11.54
N ALA A 166 6.72 4.69 10.41
CA ALA A 166 5.60 4.88 9.49
C ALA A 166 5.10 3.55 8.90
N ARG A 167 6.01 2.64 8.57
CA ARG A 167 5.68 1.28 8.13
C ARG A 167 4.85 0.55 9.18
N LYS A 168 5.19 0.65 10.46
CA LYS A 168 4.48 -0.05 11.54
C LYS A 168 3.18 0.64 11.92
N GLU A 169 3.25 1.94 12.19
CA GLU A 169 2.16 2.74 12.76
C GLU A 169 1.10 3.14 11.74
N ILE A 170 1.45 3.26 10.45
CA ILE A 170 0.50 3.61 9.39
C ILE A 170 0.21 2.37 8.54
N TYR A 171 1.21 1.91 7.77
CA TYR A 171 0.94 0.94 6.72
C TYR A 171 0.53 -0.42 7.28
N PHE A 172 1.38 -1.06 8.10
CA PHE A 172 1.13 -2.38 8.66
C PHE A 172 -0.12 -2.39 9.54
N LYS A 173 -0.20 -1.47 10.51
CA LYS A 173 -1.33 -1.38 11.44
C LYS A 173 -2.67 -1.27 10.70
N GLU A 174 -2.82 -0.27 9.84
CA GLU A 174 -4.10 0.00 9.21
C GLU A 174 -4.43 -1.01 8.11
N TYR A 175 -3.43 -1.45 7.34
CA TYR A 175 -3.63 -2.52 6.36
C TYR A 175 -4.16 -3.79 7.03
N CYS A 176 -3.46 -4.25 8.08
CA CYS A 176 -3.82 -5.47 8.81
C CYS A 176 -5.20 -5.35 9.47
N ARG A 177 -5.57 -4.19 9.98
CA ARG A 177 -6.90 -3.94 10.54
C ARG A 177 -7.98 -4.11 9.47
N LEU A 178 -7.84 -3.44 8.34
CA LEU A 178 -8.83 -3.44 7.26
C LEU A 178 -8.97 -4.81 6.58
N VAL A 179 -7.87 -5.54 6.34
CA VAL A 179 -7.95 -6.83 5.64
C VAL A 179 -8.54 -7.96 6.47
N LYS A 180 -8.46 -7.90 7.81
CA LYS A 180 -9.04 -8.92 8.70
C LYS A 180 -10.54 -9.08 8.50
N ASP A 181 -11.21 -8.00 8.14
CA ASP A 181 -12.67 -7.95 8.04
C ASP A 181 -13.18 -8.35 6.65
N LEU A 182 -12.27 -8.66 5.70
CA LEU A 182 -12.64 -9.08 4.36
C LEU A 182 -13.06 -10.56 4.32
N PRO A 183 -14.13 -10.94 3.61
CA PRO A 183 -14.55 -12.34 3.47
C PRO A 183 -13.45 -13.26 2.91
N GLN A 184 -12.62 -12.73 2.00
CA GLN A 184 -11.49 -13.44 1.40
C GLN A 184 -10.43 -13.80 2.45
N PHE A 185 -10.30 -13.02 3.51
CA PHE A 185 -9.37 -13.32 4.60
C PHE A 185 -9.80 -14.58 5.34
N GLN A 186 -11.11 -14.71 5.62
CA GLN A 186 -11.66 -15.92 6.21
C GLN A 186 -11.41 -17.15 5.32
N LYS A 187 -11.59 -17.04 3.99
CA LYS A 187 -11.27 -18.13 3.06
C LYS A 187 -9.82 -18.60 3.17
N LEU A 188 -8.87 -17.68 3.34
CA LEU A 188 -7.47 -18.03 3.53
C LEU A 188 -7.26 -18.79 4.84
N ILE A 189 -7.90 -18.37 5.93
CA ILE A 189 -7.88 -19.11 7.20
C ILE A 189 -8.44 -20.52 7.02
N ASP A 190 -9.55 -20.66 6.31
CA ASP A 190 -10.19 -21.96 6.05
C ASP A 190 -9.26 -22.89 5.25
N PHE A 191 -8.61 -22.37 4.19
CA PHE A 191 -7.61 -23.14 3.46
C PHE A 191 -6.46 -23.61 4.33
N TYR A 192 -5.97 -22.77 5.25
CA TYR A 192 -4.93 -23.20 6.18
C TYR A 192 -5.43 -24.32 7.10
N LYS A 193 -6.63 -24.20 7.65
CA LYS A 193 -7.24 -25.19 8.55
C LYS A 193 -7.50 -26.53 7.85
N ASP A 194 -7.79 -26.50 6.56
CA ASP A 194 -7.87 -27.68 5.68
C ASP A 194 -6.50 -28.34 5.40
N GLY A 195 -5.41 -27.85 6.00
CA GLY A 195 -4.06 -28.35 5.77
C GLY A 195 -3.41 -27.85 4.48
N LYS A 196 -4.05 -26.91 3.75
CA LYS A 196 -3.46 -26.36 2.53
C LYS A 196 -2.31 -25.41 2.85
N THR A 197 -1.38 -25.32 1.90
CA THR A 197 -0.31 -24.32 1.91
C THR A 197 -0.77 -23.09 1.15
N ILE A 198 -0.71 -21.93 1.80
CA ILE A 198 -1.02 -20.64 1.18
C ILE A 198 0.28 -20.07 0.63
N VAL A 199 0.31 -19.78 -0.68
CA VAL A 199 1.45 -19.19 -1.38
C VAL A 199 1.11 -17.75 -1.77
N LEU A 200 1.62 -16.79 -1.00
CA LEU A 200 1.41 -15.37 -1.24
C LEU A 200 2.34 -14.87 -2.35
N CYS A 201 1.74 -14.42 -3.46
CA CYS A 201 2.44 -14.06 -4.67
C CYS A 201 2.47 -12.52 -4.86
N GLU A 202 3.66 -11.91 -4.78
CA GLU A 202 3.84 -10.45 -4.76
C GLU A 202 5.24 -10.04 -5.28
N ILE A 203 5.48 -8.78 -5.65
CA ILE A 203 6.76 -8.34 -6.21
C ILE A 203 7.81 -8.12 -5.10
N ASP A 204 7.39 -7.59 -3.96
CA ASP A 204 8.24 -7.14 -2.87
C ASP A 204 8.48 -8.20 -1.79
N VAL A 205 7.98 -9.43 -1.96
CA VAL A 205 8.23 -10.56 -1.03
C VAL A 205 9.54 -11.32 -1.32
N PRO A 206 10.10 -12.04 -0.34
CA PRO A 206 11.13 -13.05 -0.58
C PRO A 206 10.62 -14.19 -1.49
N ASP A 207 11.51 -14.77 -2.30
CA ASP A 207 11.12 -15.73 -3.33
C ASP A 207 11.21 -17.20 -2.88
N ASN A 208 10.11 -17.93 -3.02
CA ASN A 208 9.96 -19.35 -2.66
C ASN A 208 10.36 -19.68 -1.21
N GLU A 209 10.06 -18.77 -0.29
CA GLU A 209 10.42 -18.93 1.12
C GLU A 209 9.22 -19.32 1.98
N ILE A 210 9.46 -20.18 2.97
CA ILE A 210 8.53 -20.39 4.07
C ILE A 210 8.63 -19.18 4.99
N ILE A 211 7.49 -18.57 5.29
CA ILE A 211 7.41 -17.44 6.20
C ILE A 211 7.09 -17.96 7.60
N THR A 212 7.76 -17.40 8.62
CA THR A 212 7.50 -17.65 10.03
C THR A 212 7.26 -16.32 10.76
N MET A 213 6.65 -16.36 11.94
CA MET A 213 6.45 -15.16 12.76
C MET A 213 7.78 -14.51 13.15
N GLU A 214 8.82 -15.29 13.48
CA GLU A 214 10.16 -14.78 13.77
C GLU A 214 10.76 -14.03 12.57
N LYS A 215 10.65 -14.61 11.37
CA LYS A 215 11.13 -13.97 10.15
C LYS A 215 10.39 -12.68 9.86
N LEU A 216 9.08 -12.66 10.05
CA LEU A 216 8.27 -11.46 9.88
C LEU A 216 8.68 -10.34 10.84
N LYS A 217 8.89 -10.66 12.12
CA LYS A 217 9.40 -9.73 13.14
C LYS A 217 10.77 -9.15 12.75
N SER A 218 11.64 -9.95 12.15
CA SER A 218 12.91 -9.45 11.63
C SER A 218 12.72 -8.52 10.41
N LEU A 219 11.91 -8.94 9.43
CA LEU A 219 11.71 -8.21 8.18
C LEU A 219 11.03 -6.85 8.36
N ILE A 220 10.12 -6.70 9.32
CA ILE A 220 9.43 -5.41 9.56
C ILE A 220 10.38 -4.34 10.10
N GLU A 221 11.46 -4.74 10.77
CA GLU A 221 12.50 -3.85 11.30
C GLU A 221 13.55 -3.46 10.26
N ASP A 222 13.70 -4.23 9.18
CA ASP A 222 14.77 -4.02 8.21
C ASP A 222 14.43 -2.90 7.20
N PRO A 223 15.17 -1.77 7.20
CA PRO A 223 14.93 -0.68 6.24
C PRO A 223 15.36 -1.03 4.80
N LYS A 224 16.18 -2.05 4.61
CA LYS A 224 16.69 -2.49 3.30
C LYS A 224 15.69 -3.40 2.57
N ILE A 225 14.83 -4.07 3.31
CA ILE A 225 13.78 -4.93 2.74
C ILE A 225 12.47 -4.17 2.65
N ARG A 226 11.76 -4.36 1.54
CA ARG A 226 10.41 -3.84 1.37
C ARG A 226 9.46 -4.72 2.15
N PHE A 227 8.82 -4.14 3.16
CA PHE A 227 7.78 -4.81 3.92
C PHE A 227 6.40 -4.43 3.37
N GLY A 228 5.99 -5.10 2.30
CA GLY A 228 4.74 -4.82 1.59
C GLY A 228 3.53 -5.56 2.18
N HIS A 229 2.37 -5.31 1.55
CA HIS A 229 1.08 -5.93 1.86
C HIS A 229 1.11 -7.47 1.90
N GLY A 230 1.97 -8.14 1.13
CA GLY A 230 2.13 -9.60 1.23
C GLY A 230 2.69 -10.10 2.54
N LEU A 231 3.69 -9.40 3.10
CA LEU A 231 4.22 -9.74 4.41
C LEU A 231 3.27 -9.30 5.53
N CYS A 232 2.51 -8.22 5.33
CA CYS A 232 1.44 -7.83 6.25
C CYS A 232 0.34 -8.92 6.32
N LEU A 233 -0.11 -9.42 5.17
CA LEU A 233 -1.11 -10.49 5.10
C LEU A 233 -0.58 -11.80 5.70
N ALA A 234 0.69 -12.15 5.45
CA ALA A 234 1.32 -13.32 6.09
C ALA A 234 1.30 -13.20 7.61
N TRP A 235 1.69 -12.04 8.15
CA TRP A 235 1.69 -11.76 9.57
C TRP A 235 0.31 -11.96 10.18
N ILE A 236 -0.70 -11.39 9.53
CA ILE A 236 -2.03 -11.35 10.09
C ILE A 236 -2.75 -12.69 10.04
N LEU A 237 -2.42 -13.52 9.04
CA LEU A 237 -2.79 -14.93 9.03
C LEU A 237 -2.15 -15.68 10.22
N PHE A 238 -0.85 -15.49 10.48
CA PHE A 238 -0.20 -16.16 11.62
C PHE A 238 -0.82 -15.77 12.96
N GLU A 239 -1.07 -14.47 13.20
CA GLU A 239 -1.73 -14.03 14.44
C GLU A 239 -3.09 -14.69 14.63
N LYS A 240 -3.86 -14.87 13.56
CA LYS A 240 -5.19 -15.51 13.65
C LYS A 240 -5.17 -17.03 13.71
N LEU A 241 -4.06 -17.67 13.38
CA LEU A 241 -3.90 -19.12 13.45
C LEU A 241 -3.26 -19.58 14.77
N GLN A 242 -2.67 -18.65 15.54
CA GLN A 242 -2.07 -18.92 16.85
C GLN A 242 -3.01 -18.60 18.04
N ASN A 243 -4.08 -17.84 17.80
CA ASN A 243 -5.14 -17.57 18.76
C ASN A 243 -6.33 -18.50 18.50
#